data_AF-A0A426UWM2-F1
#
_entry.id   AF-A0A426UWM2-F1
#
_cell.length_a   1.000
_cell.length_b   1.000
_cell.length_c   1.000
_cell.angle_alpha   90.00
_cell.angle_beta   90.00
_cell.angle_gamma   90.00
#
_symmetry.space_group_name_H-M   'P 1'
#
loop_
_entity.id
_entity.type
_entity.pdbx_description
1 polymer ?
#
loop_
_entity_poly.entity_id
_entity_poly.type
_entity_poly.pdbx_seq_one_letter_code
_entity_poly.pdbx_strand_id
1 'polypeptide(L)'
;MSKNAVDAAIDVAYRNRRPIMLIPSRRQVEAQSQGGGYVEGWSTETFAQYVRSRDPEGLLLLCRDHGGPYQNPREKQQRYSLSEALKSAALSYEEDIRQGFDLLHIDTSVGLDGTAPVEAAIDRAVELYAGAVEYAASQGARPMFEIGFEDQGPDTNDPAEFEEQVGAALARLRAAGLPDPVFIVAQTGTKVLETVNVGALTLAPFAVASTVRALAAATRRHGVALKAHNCDYLTREQLRHLDRAGVDALNVAPEFGVVESRALAALLRELGLNVQLERFLALSYESRSWEKWMRPGTLASDTDRAPISGHYVFATDAFRDIKEAARDRAERRGIDLDARLRDAVAAAIEHYSAALPVTEAVKQPVAA
;
A
#
# COMPACT_ATOMS: atom_id res chain seq x y z
N MET A 1 0.04 -1.45 8.04
CA MET A 1 -1.41 -1.70 8.16
C MET A 1 -1.67 -2.44 9.46
N SER A 2 -2.79 -2.16 10.12
CA SER A 2 -3.25 -2.72 11.39
C SER A 2 -4.79 -2.69 11.40
N LYS A 3 -5.44 -3.33 12.37
CA LYS A 3 -6.89 -3.19 12.52
C LYS A 3 -7.32 -1.73 12.71
N ASN A 4 -6.59 -0.96 13.51
CA ASN A 4 -6.92 0.44 13.75
C ASN A 4 -6.75 1.29 12.49
N ALA A 5 -5.77 1.00 11.63
CA ALA A 5 -5.62 1.69 10.36
C ALA A 5 -6.78 1.38 9.38
N VAL A 6 -7.27 0.14 9.38
CA VAL A 6 -8.44 -0.26 8.58
C VAL A 6 -9.70 0.45 9.09
N ASP A 7 -9.95 0.40 10.40
CA ASP A 7 -11.09 1.08 11.02
C ASP A 7 -11.02 2.60 10.80
N ALA A 8 -9.83 3.21 10.90
CA ALA A 8 -9.62 4.63 10.62
C ALA A 8 -9.95 5.00 9.16
N ALA A 9 -9.54 4.16 8.19
CA ALA A 9 -9.88 4.38 6.79
C ALA A 9 -11.38 4.30 6.55
N ILE A 10 -12.08 3.35 7.20
CA ILE A 10 -13.54 3.26 7.14
C ILE A 10 -14.18 4.53 7.73
N ASP A 11 -13.76 4.94 8.93
CA ASP A 11 -14.28 6.14 9.58
C ASP A 11 -14.10 7.39 8.71
N VAL A 12 -12.92 7.56 8.07
CA VAL A 12 -12.65 8.70 7.18
C VAL A 12 -13.51 8.61 5.91
N ALA A 13 -13.62 7.44 5.29
CA ALA A 13 -14.41 7.25 4.08
C ALA A 13 -15.88 7.64 4.31
N TYR A 14 -16.47 7.21 5.43
CA TYR A 14 -17.85 7.53 5.80
C TYR A 14 -18.03 8.99 6.21
N ARG A 15 -17.11 9.56 7.01
CA ARG A 15 -17.16 10.98 7.40
C ARG A 15 -17.11 11.91 6.20
N ASN A 16 -16.25 11.60 5.23
CA ASN A 16 -16.04 12.44 4.05
C ASN A 16 -16.96 12.07 2.87
N ARG A 17 -17.67 10.94 2.97
CA ARG A 17 -18.45 10.33 1.87
C ARG A 17 -17.63 10.21 0.58
N ARG A 18 -16.41 9.70 0.73
CA ARG A 18 -15.46 9.51 -0.38
C ARG A 18 -14.92 8.09 -0.37
N PRO A 19 -14.86 7.43 -1.53
CA PRO A 19 -14.23 6.13 -1.61
C PRO A 19 -12.73 6.18 -1.25
N ILE A 20 -12.25 5.14 -0.58
CA ILE A 20 -10.83 4.95 -0.24
C ILE A 20 -10.40 3.56 -0.71
N MET A 21 -9.23 3.47 -1.34
CA MET A 21 -8.60 2.20 -1.68
C MET A 21 -7.83 1.65 -0.48
N LEU A 22 -8.18 0.45 -0.03
CA LEU A 22 -7.40 -0.34 0.92
C LEU A 22 -6.51 -1.29 0.13
N ILE A 23 -5.20 -1.11 0.25
CA ILE A 23 -4.21 -1.72 -0.65
C ILE A 23 -3.24 -2.66 0.11
N PRO A 24 -3.69 -3.74 0.79
CA PRO A 24 -2.75 -4.67 1.39
C PRO A 24 -1.83 -5.32 0.34
N SER A 25 -0.54 -5.35 0.63
CA SER A 25 0.43 -6.17 -0.11
C SER A 25 0.33 -7.66 0.25
N ARG A 26 0.92 -8.54 -0.56
CA ARG A 26 1.06 -9.99 -0.27
C ARG A 26 1.82 -10.30 1.02
N ARG A 27 2.54 -9.32 1.57
CA ARG A 27 3.22 -9.45 2.88
C ARG A 27 2.26 -9.19 4.04
N GLN A 28 1.28 -8.32 3.82
CA GLN A 28 0.38 -7.81 4.85
C GLN A 28 -0.80 -8.75 5.06
N VAL A 29 -1.50 -9.08 3.98
CA VAL A 29 -2.67 -9.96 3.97
C VAL A 29 -2.55 -10.84 2.75
N GLU A 30 -2.66 -12.15 2.93
CA GLU A 30 -2.44 -13.15 1.89
C GLU A 30 -3.33 -14.36 2.15
N ALA A 31 -3.57 -15.18 1.12
CA ALA A 31 -4.37 -16.39 1.24
C ALA A 31 -3.80 -17.30 2.34
N GLN A 32 -4.69 -17.96 3.10
CA GLN A 32 -4.27 -18.89 4.15
C GLN A 32 -3.43 -20.05 3.57
N SER A 33 -3.78 -20.51 2.36
CA SER A 33 -3.05 -21.52 1.60
C SER A 33 -1.63 -21.08 1.22
N GLN A 34 -1.40 -19.77 1.11
CA GLN A 34 -0.10 -19.15 0.83
C GLN A 34 0.64 -18.71 2.11
N GLY A 35 0.01 -18.88 3.28
CA GLY A 35 0.64 -18.63 4.58
C GLY A 35 0.12 -17.47 5.41
N GLY A 36 -0.88 -16.74 4.91
CA GLY A 36 -1.32 -15.50 5.53
C GLY A 36 -0.26 -14.40 5.46
N GLY A 37 -0.54 -13.27 6.10
CA GLY A 37 0.38 -12.14 6.25
C GLY A 37 0.58 -11.75 7.71
N TYR A 38 1.30 -10.66 7.95
CA TYR A 38 1.60 -10.22 9.32
C TYR A 38 0.50 -9.35 9.96
N VAL A 39 -0.52 -8.92 9.21
CA VAL A 39 -1.54 -7.99 9.71
C VAL A 39 -2.67 -8.76 10.39
N GLU A 40 -2.77 -8.63 11.71
CA GLU A 40 -3.88 -9.14 12.55
C GLU A 40 -4.16 -10.65 12.42
N GLY A 41 -3.24 -11.42 11.82
CA GLY A 41 -3.48 -12.82 11.46
C GLY A 41 -4.56 -13.02 10.41
N TRP A 42 -4.93 -11.98 9.66
CA TRP A 42 -5.94 -12.08 8.62
C TRP A 42 -5.42 -12.81 7.38
N SER A 43 -6.26 -13.72 6.88
CA SER A 43 -6.23 -14.20 5.50
C SER A 43 -6.94 -13.20 4.57
N THR A 44 -6.74 -13.32 3.26
CA THR A 44 -7.51 -12.55 2.25
C THR A 44 -9.03 -12.61 2.52
N GLU A 45 -9.56 -13.80 2.79
CA GLU A 45 -10.97 -14.01 3.13
C GLU A 45 -11.41 -13.27 4.39
N THR A 46 -10.70 -13.47 5.50
CA THR A 46 -11.10 -12.88 6.80
C THR A 46 -10.90 -11.37 6.83
N PHE A 47 -9.91 -10.84 6.10
CA PHE A 47 -9.76 -9.40 5.87
C PHE A 47 -10.93 -8.83 5.06
N ALA A 48 -11.27 -9.45 3.92
CA ALA A 48 -12.38 -8.99 3.10
C ALA A 48 -13.70 -9.02 3.87
N GLN A 49 -13.99 -10.11 4.57
CA GLN A 49 -15.17 -10.23 5.44
C GLN A 49 -15.19 -9.15 6.53
N TYR A 50 -14.06 -8.90 7.19
CA TYR A 50 -13.96 -7.87 8.22
C TYR A 50 -14.31 -6.48 7.68
N VAL A 51 -13.73 -6.09 6.54
CA VAL A 51 -13.98 -4.78 5.91
C VAL A 51 -15.42 -4.68 5.42
N ARG A 52 -15.90 -5.65 4.62
CA ARG A 52 -17.24 -5.60 4.01
C ARG A 52 -18.35 -5.57 5.07
N SER A 53 -18.19 -6.28 6.20
CA SER A 53 -19.16 -6.22 7.31
C SER A 53 -19.28 -4.83 7.97
N ARG A 54 -18.30 -3.96 7.77
CA ARG A 54 -18.23 -2.59 8.30
C ARG A 54 -18.39 -1.52 7.21
N ASP A 55 -18.51 -1.94 5.96
CA ASP A 55 -18.69 -1.07 4.81
C ASP A 55 -19.98 -1.42 4.02
N PRO A 56 -21.17 -1.24 4.63
CA PRO A 56 -22.44 -1.52 3.96
C PRO A 56 -22.72 -0.63 2.73
N GLU A 57 -22.09 0.55 2.63
CA GLU A 57 -22.26 1.48 1.51
C GLU A 57 -21.24 1.26 0.37
N GLY A 58 -20.26 0.37 0.54
CA GLY A 58 -19.25 0.10 -0.49
C GLY A 58 -18.29 1.26 -0.75
N LEU A 59 -17.94 2.04 0.28
CA LEU A 59 -17.00 3.15 0.18
C LEU A 59 -15.52 2.70 0.22
N LEU A 60 -15.25 1.44 0.56
CA LEU A 60 -13.89 0.90 0.59
C LEU A 60 -13.69 -0.01 -0.62
N LEU A 61 -12.76 0.38 -1.49
CA LEU A 61 -12.30 -0.48 -2.55
C LEU A 61 -11.20 -1.39 -2.00
N LEU A 62 -11.40 -2.70 -2.07
CA LEU A 62 -10.40 -3.69 -1.70
C LEU A 62 -9.44 -3.88 -2.87
N CYS A 63 -8.16 -3.64 -2.67
CA CYS A 63 -7.18 -3.64 -3.73
C CYS A 63 -5.95 -4.46 -3.35
N ARG A 64 -5.37 -5.18 -4.30
CA ARG A 64 -4.08 -5.84 -4.10
C ARG A 64 -2.96 -4.90 -4.47
N ASP A 65 -2.02 -4.67 -3.55
CA ASP A 65 -0.77 -3.99 -3.85
C ASP A 65 0.36 -4.98 -4.15
N HIS A 66 1.18 -4.69 -5.15
CA HIS A 66 2.37 -5.46 -5.51
C HIS A 66 2.12 -7.00 -5.51
N GLY A 67 1.22 -7.48 -6.37
CA GLY A 67 0.72 -8.86 -6.31
C GLY A 67 1.54 -9.92 -7.06
N GLY A 68 2.56 -9.53 -7.85
CA GLY A 68 3.24 -10.47 -8.74
C GLY A 68 4.29 -11.37 -8.05
N PRO A 69 5.14 -12.04 -8.84
CA PRO A 69 6.08 -13.04 -8.36
C PRO A 69 7.15 -12.42 -7.45
N TYR A 70 7.61 -13.20 -6.48
CA TYR A 70 8.60 -12.83 -5.47
C TYR A 70 8.18 -11.70 -4.50
N GLN A 71 6.91 -11.30 -4.53
CA GLN A 71 6.35 -10.34 -3.58
C GLN A 71 5.90 -11.00 -2.28
N ASN A 72 5.54 -12.28 -2.32
CA ASN A 72 5.35 -13.07 -1.11
C ASN A 72 6.72 -13.48 -0.55
N PRO A 73 7.03 -13.18 0.73
CA PRO A 73 8.36 -13.44 1.30
C PRO A 73 8.78 -14.92 1.21
N ARG A 74 7.82 -15.85 1.23
CA ARG A 74 8.09 -17.29 1.14
C ARG A 74 8.72 -17.69 -0.18
N GLU A 75 8.33 -17.05 -1.28
CA GLU A 75 8.86 -17.35 -2.62
C GLU A 75 10.38 -17.09 -2.67
N LYS A 76 10.85 -16.00 -2.06
CA LYS A 76 12.29 -15.70 -1.94
C LYS A 76 12.99 -16.60 -0.93
N GLN A 77 12.39 -16.83 0.24
CA GLN A 77 12.97 -17.67 1.30
C GLN A 77 13.16 -19.13 0.84
N GLN A 78 12.21 -19.65 0.09
CA GLN A 78 12.22 -21.02 -0.46
C GLN A 78 12.87 -21.07 -1.85
N ARG A 79 13.33 -19.94 -2.38
CA ARG A 79 14.00 -19.80 -3.68
C ARG A 79 13.21 -20.42 -4.84
N TYR A 80 11.93 -20.09 -4.95
CA TYR A 80 11.07 -20.55 -6.03
C TYR A 80 11.67 -20.23 -7.41
N SER A 81 11.56 -21.18 -8.33
CA SER A 81 11.73 -20.91 -9.75
C SER A 81 10.72 -19.86 -10.21
N LEU A 82 10.97 -19.24 -11.37
CA LEU A 82 10.05 -18.23 -11.91
C LEU A 82 8.64 -18.81 -12.11
N SER A 83 8.52 -20.04 -12.62
CA SER A 83 7.23 -20.69 -12.83
C SER A 83 6.48 -20.94 -11.51
N GLU A 84 7.19 -21.34 -10.44
CA GLU A 84 6.59 -21.51 -9.11
C GLU A 84 6.13 -20.17 -8.52
N ALA A 85 6.92 -19.10 -8.68
CA ALA A 85 6.55 -17.77 -8.21
C ALA A 85 5.38 -17.16 -9.00
N LEU A 86 5.32 -17.36 -10.33
CA LEU A 86 4.17 -16.95 -11.16
C LEU A 86 2.91 -17.70 -10.74
N LYS A 87 3.01 -19.02 -10.52
CA LYS A 87 1.88 -19.82 -10.03
C LYS A 87 1.42 -19.37 -8.63
N SER A 88 2.34 -19.04 -7.73
CA SER A 88 2.00 -18.53 -6.40
C SER A 88 1.28 -17.18 -6.49
N ALA A 89 1.76 -16.24 -7.33
CA ALA A 89 1.10 -14.97 -7.58
C ALA A 89 -0.31 -15.13 -8.19
N ALA A 90 -0.47 -16.03 -9.18
CA ALA A 90 -1.77 -16.33 -9.78
C ALA A 90 -2.77 -16.82 -8.74
N LEU A 91 -2.37 -17.75 -7.86
CA LEU A 91 -3.22 -18.24 -6.77
C LEU A 91 -3.64 -17.13 -5.79
N SER A 92 -2.76 -16.17 -5.51
CA SER A 92 -3.10 -15.00 -4.70
C SER A 92 -4.17 -14.14 -5.38
N TYR A 93 -4.05 -13.88 -6.69
CA TYR A 93 -5.08 -13.15 -7.44
C TYR A 93 -6.41 -13.90 -7.52
N GLU A 94 -6.39 -15.22 -7.71
CA GLU A 94 -7.61 -16.04 -7.69
C GLU A 94 -8.33 -15.92 -6.34
N GLU A 95 -7.58 -15.92 -5.23
CA GLU A 95 -8.16 -15.68 -3.90
C GLU A 95 -8.73 -14.27 -3.80
N ASP A 96 -7.98 -13.24 -4.18
CA ASP A 96 -8.43 -11.85 -4.13
C ASP A 96 -9.73 -11.67 -4.94
N ILE A 97 -9.81 -12.25 -6.14
CA ILE A 97 -11.02 -12.23 -7.00
C ILE A 97 -12.20 -12.91 -6.30
N ARG A 98 -11.98 -14.10 -5.72
CA ARG A 98 -13.04 -14.85 -5.02
C ARG A 98 -13.60 -14.09 -3.81
N GLN A 99 -12.74 -13.33 -3.14
CA GLN A 99 -13.11 -12.51 -1.98
C GLN A 99 -13.60 -11.11 -2.37
N GLY A 100 -13.77 -10.83 -3.66
CA GLY A 100 -14.35 -9.58 -4.16
C GLY A 100 -13.42 -8.38 -4.02
N PHE A 101 -12.13 -8.57 -4.29
CA PHE A 101 -11.21 -7.45 -4.51
C PHE A 101 -11.60 -6.70 -5.79
N ASP A 102 -11.63 -5.37 -5.68
CA ASP A 102 -12.06 -4.44 -6.72
C ASP A 102 -10.94 -4.09 -7.70
N LEU A 103 -9.67 -4.17 -7.27
CA LEU A 103 -8.51 -3.83 -8.10
C LEU A 103 -7.30 -4.72 -7.80
N LEU A 104 -6.61 -5.18 -8.85
CA LEU A 104 -5.40 -6.00 -8.74
C LEU A 104 -4.19 -5.28 -9.36
N HIS A 105 -3.17 -4.98 -8.55
CA HIS A 105 -1.89 -4.48 -9.05
C HIS A 105 -0.98 -5.62 -9.50
N ILE A 106 -0.87 -5.80 -10.82
CA ILE A 106 0.02 -6.77 -11.48
C ILE A 106 1.43 -6.19 -11.60
N ASP A 107 2.22 -6.39 -10.54
CA ASP A 107 3.62 -5.98 -10.49
C ASP A 107 4.57 -7.16 -10.66
N THR A 108 5.20 -7.24 -11.84
CA THR A 108 6.14 -8.29 -12.22
C THR A 108 7.58 -7.80 -12.34
N SER A 109 7.87 -6.62 -11.79
CA SER A 109 9.20 -6.01 -11.78
C SER A 109 10.19 -6.74 -10.88
N VAL A 110 9.72 -7.54 -9.92
CA VAL A 110 10.59 -8.23 -8.96
C VAL A 110 11.03 -9.60 -9.49
N GLY A 111 12.33 -9.87 -9.36
CA GLY A 111 12.95 -11.17 -9.54
C GLY A 111 13.46 -11.76 -8.22
N LEU A 112 13.97 -13.00 -8.29
CA LEU A 112 14.49 -13.72 -7.13
C LEU A 112 15.63 -12.95 -6.45
N ASP A 113 16.61 -12.51 -7.24
CA ASP A 113 17.85 -11.88 -6.76
C ASP A 113 17.96 -10.39 -7.15
N GLY A 114 16.88 -9.75 -7.60
CA GLY A 114 16.89 -8.35 -8.02
C GLY A 114 15.68 -7.93 -8.84
N THR A 115 15.81 -6.89 -9.65
CA THR A 115 14.77 -6.41 -10.57
C THR A 115 14.81 -7.20 -11.88
N ALA A 116 13.64 -7.51 -12.42
CA ALA A 116 13.48 -8.15 -13.72
C ALA A 116 13.74 -7.15 -14.85
N PRO A 117 14.32 -7.58 -15.99
CA PRO A 117 14.34 -6.75 -17.19
C PRO A 117 12.93 -6.35 -17.61
N VAL A 118 12.74 -5.11 -18.06
CA VAL A 118 11.42 -4.53 -18.40
C VAL A 118 10.62 -5.43 -19.35
N GLU A 119 11.22 -5.91 -20.44
CA GLU A 119 10.55 -6.78 -21.40
C GLU A 119 10.04 -8.07 -20.75
N ALA A 120 10.87 -8.71 -19.93
CA ALA A 120 10.48 -9.90 -19.20
C ALA A 120 9.40 -9.61 -18.15
N ALA A 121 9.42 -8.44 -17.51
CA ALA A 121 8.36 -8.02 -16.60
C ALA A 121 7.04 -7.83 -17.36
N ILE A 122 7.05 -7.16 -18.52
CA ILE A 122 5.85 -6.98 -19.35
C ILE A 122 5.27 -8.34 -19.78
N ASP A 123 6.09 -9.27 -20.28
CA ASP A 123 5.62 -10.59 -20.70
C ASP A 123 4.95 -11.35 -19.54
N ARG A 124 5.58 -11.34 -18.36
CA ARG A 124 5.01 -11.93 -17.14
C ARG A 124 3.71 -11.24 -16.71
N ALA A 125 3.63 -9.92 -16.87
CA ALA A 125 2.43 -9.17 -16.52
C ALA A 125 1.27 -9.57 -17.42
N VAL A 126 1.51 -9.70 -18.74
CA VAL A 126 0.50 -10.17 -19.70
C VAL A 126 0.02 -11.58 -19.34
N GLU A 127 0.93 -12.49 -18.98
CA GLU A 127 0.57 -13.85 -18.54
C GLU A 127 -0.34 -13.84 -17.30
N LEU A 128 0.08 -13.16 -16.22
CA LEU A 128 -0.70 -13.11 -14.98
C LEU A 128 -2.02 -12.34 -15.16
N TYR A 129 -2.01 -11.26 -15.93
CA TYR A 129 -3.21 -10.48 -16.26
C TYR A 129 -4.21 -11.35 -17.01
N ALA A 130 -3.77 -12.11 -18.03
CA ALA A 130 -4.63 -13.02 -18.76
C ALA A 130 -5.28 -14.07 -17.85
N GLY A 131 -4.49 -14.72 -16.99
CA GLY A 131 -5.01 -15.69 -16.03
C GLY A 131 -6.01 -15.09 -15.05
N ALA A 132 -5.74 -13.88 -14.55
CA ALA A 132 -6.66 -13.17 -13.66
C ALA A 132 -7.97 -12.77 -14.35
N VAL A 133 -7.93 -12.32 -15.62
CA VAL A 133 -9.12 -12.01 -16.42
C VAL A 133 -9.95 -13.26 -16.69
N GLU A 134 -9.31 -14.36 -17.10
CA GLU A 134 -9.99 -15.64 -17.34
C GLU A 134 -10.65 -16.15 -16.05
N TYR A 135 -9.92 -16.13 -14.94
CA TYR A 135 -10.46 -16.56 -13.65
C TYR A 135 -11.62 -15.66 -13.19
N ALA A 136 -11.48 -14.33 -13.28
CA ALA A 136 -12.53 -13.38 -12.95
C ALA A 136 -13.80 -13.63 -13.76
N ALA A 137 -13.67 -13.85 -15.08
CA ALA A 137 -14.80 -14.19 -15.94
C ALA A 137 -15.48 -15.49 -15.49
N SER A 138 -14.71 -16.52 -15.09
CA SER A 138 -15.25 -17.77 -14.56
C SER A 138 -16.03 -17.60 -13.25
N GLN A 139 -15.71 -16.56 -12.46
CA GLN A 139 -16.38 -16.22 -11.20
C GLN A 139 -17.50 -15.18 -11.39
N GLY A 140 -17.74 -14.69 -12.61
CA GLY A 140 -18.66 -13.56 -12.86
C GLY A 140 -18.19 -12.23 -12.26
N ALA A 141 -16.90 -12.11 -11.93
CA ALA A 141 -16.28 -10.92 -11.36
C ALA A 141 -15.65 -10.04 -12.45
N ARG A 142 -15.48 -8.75 -12.15
CA ARG A 142 -14.86 -7.76 -13.05
C ARG A 142 -13.94 -6.81 -12.26
N PRO A 143 -12.82 -7.31 -11.71
CA PRO A 143 -11.87 -6.43 -11.03
C PRO A 143 -11.25 -5.45 -12.03
N MET A 144 -10.84 -4.30 -11.52
CA MET A 144 -9.96 -3.38 -12.21
C MET A 144 -8.51 -3.86 -12.11
N PHE A 145 -7.65 -3.36 -12.98
CA PHE A 145 -6.24 -3.73 -12.97
C PHE A 145 -5.33 -2.51 -12.96
N GLU A 146 -4.19 -2.68 -12.32
CA GLU A 146 -3.10 -1.73 -12.27
C GLU A 146 -1.83 -2.45 -12.67
N ILE A 147 -0.94 -1.78 -13.42
CA ILE A 147 0.38 -2.33 -13.76
C ILE A 147 1.47 -1.34 -13.39
N GLY A 148 2.61 -1.88 -12.97
CA GLY A 148 3.81 -1.15 -12.61
C GLY A 148 5.02 -2.02 -12.93
N PHE A 149 6.13 -1.37 -13.26
CA PHE A 149 7.33 -2.04 -13.75
C PHE A 149 8.62 -1.41 -13.21
N GLU A 150 8.48 -0.44 -12.30
CA GLU A 150 9.55 0.43 -11.86
C GLU A 150 10.31 -0.08 -10.64
N ASP A 151 11.61 0.25 -10.59
CA ASP A 151 12.37 0.24 -9.33
C ASP A 151 11.80 1.32 -8.38
N GLN A 152 12.10 1.27 -7.08
CA GLN A 152 11.61 2.24 -6.11
C GLN A 152 12.69 3.29 -5.81
N GLY A 153 12.96 4.19 -6.77
CA GLY A 153 13.97 5.25 -6.71
C GLY A 153 13.47 6.60 -6.18
N PRO A 154 14.37 7.56 -5.90
CA PRO A 154 14.01 8.90 -5.41
C PRO A 154 13.62 9.91 -6.50
N ASP A 155 13.99 9.65 -7.76
CA ASP A 155 13.76 10.53 -8.89
C ASP A 155 12.45 10.22 -9.62
N THR A 156 12.16 10.95 -10.68
CA THR A 156 11.06 10.63 -11.61
C THR A 156 11.53 9.67 -12.68
N ASN A 157 10.62 8.90 -13.29
CA ASN A 157 10.93 8.24 -14.55
C ASN A 157 11.28 9.28 -15.64
N ASP A 158 12.12 8.86 -16.59
CA ASP A 158 12.26 9.60 -17.84
C ASP A 158 10.95 9.50 -18.65
N PRO A 159 10.38 10.62 -19.11
CA PRO A 159 9.12 10.59 -19.83
C PRO A 159 9.13 9.82 -21.15
N ALA A 160 10.24 9.81 -21.88
CA ALA A 160 10.32 9.13 -23.17
C ALA A 160 10.44 7.62 -22.98
N GLU A 161 11.31 7.18 -22.06
CA GLU A 161 11.43 5.76 -21.69
C GLU A 161 10.11 5.22 -21.13
N PHE A 162 9.45 5.99 -20.25
CA PHE A 162 8.16 5.62 -19.68
C PHE A 162 7.07 5.52 -20.75
N GLU A 163 7.02 6.46 -21.71
CA GLU A 163 6.07 6.41 -22.81
C GLU A 163 6.25 5.15 -23.67
N GLU A 164 7.49 4.80 -24.03
CA GLU A 164 7.80 3.59 -24.78
C GLU A 164 7.33 2.34 -24.03
N GLN A 165 7.63 2.28 -22.73
CA GLN A 165 7.25 1.18 -21.86
C GLN A 165 5.73 1.02 -21.73
N VAL A 166 5.01 2.12 -21.51
CA VAL A 166 3.53 2.14 -21.47
C VAL A 166 2.96 1.66 -22.80
N GLY A 167 3.48 2.19 -23.91
CA GLY A 167 3.06 1.81 -25.26
C GLY A 167 3.25 0.31 -25.51
N ALA A 168 4.42 -0.24 -25.16
CA ALA A 168 4.74 -1.65 -25.32
C ALA A 168 3.83 -2.56 -24.47
N ALA A 169 3.65 -2.22 -23.19
CA ALA A 169 2.80 -3.00 -22.29
C ALA A 169 1.34 -3.03 -22.75
N LEU A 170 0.76 -1.87 -23.07
CA LEU A 170 -0.62 -1.79 -23.52
C LEU A 170 -0.83 -2.45 -24.89
N ALA A 171 0.14 -2.34 -25.81
CA ALA A 171 0.08 -3.02 -27.09
C ALA A 171 0.01 -4.55 -26.93
N ARG A 172 0.81 -5.12 -26.01
CA ARG A 172 0.80 -6.56 -25.72
C ARG A 172 -0.50 -7.02 -25.06
N LEU A 173 -1.01 -6.27 -24.09
CA LEU A 173 -2.31 -6.56 -23.47
C LEU A 173 -3.43 -6.59 -24.52
N ARG A 174 -3.50 -5.56 -25.37
CA ARG A 174 -4.51 -5.46 -26.43
C ARG A 174 -4.36 -6.55 -27.50
N ALA A 175 -3.12 -6.90 -27.87
CA ALA A 175 -2.86 -8.00 -28.79
C ALA A 175 -3.31 -9.36 -28.24
N ALA A 176 -3.28 -9.54 -26.91
CA ALA A 176 -3.82 -10.69 -26.21
C ALA A 176 -5.35 -10.62 -25.96
N GLY A 177 -6.02 -9.55 -26.43
CA GLY A 177 -7.46 -9.35 -26.23
C GLY A 177 -7.85 -8.98 -24.79
N LEU A 178 -6.90 -8.51 -23.98
CA LEU A 178 -7.11 -8.14 -22.59
C LEU A 178 -7.60 -6.67 -22.48
N PRO A 179 -8.37 -6.34 -21.43
CA PRO A 179 -8.76 -4.96 -21.17
C PRO A 179 -7.54 -4.11 -20.79
N ASP A 180 -7.65 -2.79 -21.01
CA ASP A 180 -6.65 -1.85 -20.52
C ASP A 180 -6.73 -1.73 -18.98
N PRO A 181 -5.60 -1.58 -18.27
CA PRO A 181 -5.59 -1.28 -16.85
C PRO A 181 -6.18 0.11 -16.58
N VAL A 182 -6.72 0.33 -15.39
CA VAL A 182 -7.22 1.64 -14.96
C VAL A 182 -6.08 2.55 -14.49
N PHE A 183 -5.03 1.98 -13.91
CA PHE A 183 -3.85 2.70 -13.44
C PHE A 183 -2.56 2.13 -14.02
N ILE A 184 -1.61 3.03 -14.29
CA ILE A 184 -0.20 2.69 -14.43
C ILE A 184 0.58 3.45 -13.38
N VAL A 185 1.49 2.75 -12.70
CA VAL A 185 2.38 3.33 -11.70
C VAL A 185 3.61 3.95 -12.38
N ALA A 186 4.04 5.11 -11.87
CA ALA A 186 5.33 5.68 -12.23
C ALA A 186 6.03 6.26 -10.99
N GLN A 187 7.34 6.38 -11.06
CA GLN A 187 8.11 7.19 -10.12
C GLN A 187 7.81 8.67 -10.34
N THR A 188 7.24 9.31 -9.32
CA THR A 188 6.86 10.73 -9.36
C THR A 188 7.77 11.61 -8.50
N GLY A 189 9.02 11.19 -8.29
CA GLY A 189 9.99 11.91 -7.46
C GLY A 189 9.66 11.83 -5.96
N THR A 190 9.07 10.72 -5.52
CA THR A 190 8.63 10.48 -4.14
C THR A 190 9.32 9.24 -3.57
N LYS A 191 9.92 9.37 -2.40
CA LYS A 191 10.62 8.26 -1.73
C LYS A 191 10.60 8.45 -0.24
N VAL A 192 10.33 7.39 0.50
CA VAL A 192 10.34 7.44 1.98
C VAL A 192 11.62 6.83 2.50
N LEU A 193 12.32 7.58 3.36
CA LEU A 193 13.33 7.03 4.26
C LEU A 193 13.08 7.62 5.66
N GLU A 194 13.17 6.75 6.66
CA GLU A 194 12.89 7.02 8.06
C GLU A 194 11.45 7.50 8.26
N THR A 195 11.24 8.79 8.51
CA THR A 195 9.91 9.37 8.72
C THR A 195 9.71 10.66 7.92
N VAL A 196 10.34 10.74 6.75
CA VAL A 196 10.24 11.88 5.84
C VAL A 196 10.30 11.44 4.37
N ASN A 197 9.80 12.30 3.48
CA ASN A 197 9.94 12.13 2.04
C ASN A 197 11.26 12.74 1.53
N VAL A 198 12.07 11.92 0.87
CA VAL A 198 13.42 12.23 0.38
C VAL A 198 13.50 12.31 -1.14
N GLY A 199 12.37 12.10 -1.82
CA GLY A 199 12.33 12.14 -3.27
C GLY A 199 12.56 13.54 -3.81
N ALA A 200 12.87 13.62 -5.11
CA ALA A 200 13.15 14.85 -5.82
C ALA A 200 12.05 15.92 -5.67
N LEU A 201 10.80 15.52 -5.41
CA LEU A 201 9.67 16.43 -5.19
C LEU A 201 9.91 17.37 -4.00
N THR A 202 10.63 16.92 -2.97
CA THR A 202 10.99 17.74 -1.80
C THR A 202 12.07 18.78 -2.13
N LEU A 203 12.92 18.51 -3.12
CA LEU A 203 14.05 19.39 -3.48
C LEU A 203 13.69 20.36 -4.62
N ALA A 204 12.98 19.88 -5.63
CA ALA A 204 12.73 20.61 -6.87
C ALA A 204 11.27 20.42 -7.36
N PRO A 205 10.25 20.86 -6.58
CA PRO A 205 8.85 20.55 -6.85
C PRO A 205 8.36 21.02 -8.23
N PHE A 206 8.85 22.16 -8.73
CA PHE A 206 8.45 22.68 -10.05
C PHE A 206 8.99 21.85 -11.22
N ALA A 207 10.25 21.41 -11.13
CA ALA A 207 10.87 20.56 -12.15
C ALA A 207 10.18 19.19 -12.17
N VAL A 208 10.01 18.58 -10.99
CA VAL A 208 9.29 17.32 -10.82
C VAL A 208 7.86 17.41 -11.35
N ALA A 209 7.12 18.47 -11.01
CA ALA A 209 5.77 18.65 -11.53
C ALA A 209 5.71 18.74 -13.06
N SER A 210 6.76 19.27 -13.71
CA SER A 210 6.85 19.27 -15.18
C SER A 210 7.05 17.88 -15.76
N THR A 211 7.94 17.09 -15.16
CA THR A 211 8.16 15.70 -15.57
C THR A 211 6.92 14.85 -15.33
N VAL A 212 6.29 14.97 -14.16
CA VAL A 212 5.06 14.25 -13.82
C VAL A 212 3.91 14.60 -14.78
N ARG A 213 3.81 15.84 -15.26
CA ARG A 213 2.85 16.19 -16.33
C ARG A 213 3.09 15.41 -17.62
N ALA A 214 4.34 15.20 -18.00
CA ALA A 214 4.68 14.41 -19.18
C ALA A 214 4.34 12.92 -18.97
N LEU A 215 4.63 12.36 -17.78
CA LEU A 215 4.24 11.00 -17.41
C LEU A 215 2.71 10.81 -17.46
N ALA A 216 1.96 11.74 -16.88
CA ALA A 216 0.49 11.71 -16.89
C ALA A 216 -0.06 11.87 -18.31
N ALA A 217 0.57 12.69 -19.17
CA ALA A 217 0.19 12.81 -20.57
C ALA A 217 0.47 11.52 -21.36
N ALA A 218 1.52 10.77 -21.02
CA ALA A 218 1.81 9.47 -21.62
C ALA A 218 0.71 8.45 -21.31
N THR A 219 0.29 8.29 -20.05
CA THR A 219 -0.80 7.35 -19.71
C THR A 219 -2.15 7.79 -20.27
N ARG A 220 -2.48 9.09 -20.20
CA ARG A 220 -3.77 9.63 -20.64
C ARG A 220 -4.03 9.49 -22.14
N ARG A 221 -2.99 9.50 -22.98
CA ARG A 221 -3.14 9.20 -24.42
C ARG A 221 -3.73 7.82 -24.68
N HIS A 222 -3.60 6.91 -23.72
CA HIS A 222 -4.17 5.58 -23.77
C HIS A 222 -5.45 5.45 -22.93
N GLY A 223 -5.97 6.53 -22.33
CA GLY A 223 -7.13 6.49 -21.44
C GLY A 223 -6.84 5.91 -20.05
N VAL A 224 -5.57 5.81 -19.66
CA VAL A 224 -5.13 5.20 -18.40
C VAL A 224 -4.69 6.28 -17.40
N ALA A 225 -5.04 6.10 -16.13
CA ALA A 225 -4.72 7.05 -15.06
C ALA A 225 -3.31 6.81 -14.49
N LEU A 226 -2.66 7.87 -14.01
CA LEU A 226 -1.33 7.81 -13.40
C LEU A 226 -1.43 7.66 -11.88
N LYS A 227 -0.71 6.70 -11.31
CA LYS A 227 -0.64 6.49 -9.86
C LYS A 227 0.77 6.69 -9.31
N ALA A 228 0.85 7.38 -8.17
CA ALA A 228 2.09 7.69 -7.47
C ALA A 228 2.27 6.83 -6.22
N HIS A 229 3.49 6.33 -5.99
CA HIS A 229 3.85 5.58 -4.79
C HIS A 229 4.64 6.44 -3.80
N ASN A 230 4.82 5.95 -2.57
CA ASN A 230 5.66 6.58 -1.53
C ASN A 230 5.30 8.05 -1.23
N CYS A 231 4.01 8.40 -1.24
CA CYS A 231 3.55 9.77 -1.02
C CYS A 231 3.45 10.14 0.47
N ASP A 232 3.91 9.28 1.36
CA ASP A 232 3.99 9.54 2.80
C ASP A 232 4.80 10.81 3.13
N TYR A 233 4.42 11.45 4.23
CA TYR A 233 5.02 12.65 4.80
C TYR A 233 5.02 13.89 3.89
N LEU A 234 4.31 13.87 2.77
CA LEU A 234 4.20 15.04 1.88
C LEU A 234 3.30 16.12 2.50
N THR A 235 3.68 17.37 2.33
CA THR A 235 2.83 18.51 2.72
C THR A 235 1.62 18.64 1.80
N ARG A 236 0.56 19.35 2.25
CA ARG A 236 -0.62 19.67 1.41
C ARG A 236 -0.25 20.43 0.13
N GLU A 237 0.84 21.19 0.14
CA GLU A 237 1.32 21.88 -1.06
C GLU A 237 1.93 20.89 -2.06
N GLN A 238 2.82 20.00 -1.60
CA GLN A 238 3.41 18.94 -2.43
C GLN A 238 2.34 18.00 -3.01
N LEU A 239 1.35 17.62 -2.22
CA LEU A 239 0.21 16.82 -2.70
C LEU A 239 -0.56 17.54 -3.82
N ARG A 240 -0.82 18.83 -3.66
CA ARG A 240 -1.46 19.65 -4.72
C ARG A 240 -0.58 19.82 -5.96
N HIS A 241 0.75 19.76 -5.82
CA HIS A 241 1.64 19.74 -6.98
C HIS A 241 1.50 18.46 -7.79
N LEU A 242 1.41 17.29 -7.14
CA LEU A 242 1.17 16.01 -7.81
C LEU A 242 -0.20 15.97 -8.49
N ASP A 243 -1.26 16.36 -7.76
CA ASP A 243 -2.62 16.45 -8.28
C ASP A 243 -2.69 17.34 -9.54
N ARG A 244 -2.18 18.58 -9.47
CA ARG A 244 -2.15 19.49 -10.63
C ARG A 244 -1.25 19.02 -11.76
N ALA A 245 -0.23 18.22 -11.47
CA ALA A 245 0.60 17.60 -12.49
C ALA A 245 -0.12 16.42 -13.18
N GLY A 246 -1.22 15.94 -12.61
CA GLY A 246 -2.05 14.91 -13.21
C GLY A 246 -1.85 13.52 -12.63
N VAL A 247 -1.35 13.42 -11.40
CA VAL A 247 -1.45 12.18 -10.62
C VAL A 247 -2.90 11.99 -10.20
N ASP A 248 -3.49 10.85 -10.58
CA ASP A 248 -4.90 10.55 -10.36
C ASP A 248 -5.13 9.76 -9.06
N ALA A 249 -4.10 9.04 -8.57
CA ALA A 249 -4.13 8.31 -7.30
C ALA A 249 -2.75 8.31 -6.61
N LEU A 250 -2.74 8.23 -5.28
CA LEU A 250 -1.51 8.17 -4.48
C LEU A 250 -1.57 7.10 -3.40
N ASN A 251 -0.44 6.44 -3.17
CA ASN A 251 -0.27 5.48 -2.08
C ASN A 251 0.44 6.12 -0.89
N VAL A 252 -0.11 5.88 0.30
CA VAL A 252 0.46 6.23 1.61
C VAL A 252 0.30 5.00 2.49
N ALA A 253 1.37 4.54 3.13
CA ALA A 253 1.31 3.30 3.90
C ALA A 253 2.21 3.29 5.15
N PRO A 254 3.56 3.39 5.04
CA PRO A 254 4.42 3.32 6.22
C PRO A 254 4.10 4.40 7.26
N GLU A 255 3.71 5.61 6.86
CA GLU A 255 3.38 6.69 7.80
C GLU A 255 2.29 6.31 8.80
N PHE A 256 1.21 5.67 8.35
CA PHE A 256 0.11 5.31 9.24
C PHE A 256 0.54 4.32 10.31
N GLY A 257 1.44 3.38 9.98
CA GLY A 257 2.04 2.48 10.97
C GLY A 257 2.93 3.21 11.97
N VAL A 258 3.67 4.23 11.53
CA VAL A 258 4.50 5.06 12.43
C VAL A 258 3.65 5.94 13.34
N VAL A 259 2.60 6.56 12.79
CA VAL A 259 1.63 7.37 13.55
C VAL A 259 1.00 6.55 14.67
N GLU A 260 0.53 5.34 14.37
CA GLU A 260 -0.04 4.45 15.40
C GLU A 260 0.99 4.05 16.45
N SER A 261 2.21 3.67 16.02
CA SER A 261 3.29 3.29 16.94
C SER A 261 3.67 4.43 17.89
N ARG A 262 3.73 5.67 17.38
CA ARG A 262 3.97 6.87 18.18
C ARG A 262 2.81 7.18 19.12
N ALA A 263 1.57 7.02 18.66
CA ALA A 263 0.38 7.22 19.49
C ALA A 263 0.33 6.22 20.65
N LEU A 264 0.67 4.95 20.41
CA LEU A 264 0.78 3.95 21.48
C LEU A 264 1.87 4.30 22.47
N ALA A 265 3.08 4.65 22.00
CA ALA A 265 4.18 5.04 22.88
C ALA A 265 3.84 6.28 23.74
N ALA A 266 3.14 7.25 23.16
CA ALA A 266 2.66 8.43 23.88
C ALA A 266 1.62 8.05 24.96
N LEU A 267 0.66 7.18 24.62
CA LEU A 267 -0.35 6.71 25.57
C LEU A 267 0.26 5.91 26.71
N LEU A 268 1.21 5.00 26.43
CA LEU A 268 1.91 4.25 27.48
C LEU A 268 2.61 5.18 28.48
N ARG A 269 3.24 6.26 27.97
CA ARG A 269 3.85 7.30 28.82
C ARG A 269 2.80 8.05 29.64
N GLU A 270 1.70 8.46 29.03
CA GLU A 270 0.58 9.15 29.70
C GLU A 270 -0.03 8.30 30.84
N LEU A 271 -0.07 6.99 30.67
CA LEU A 271 -0.59 6.02 31.64
C LEU A 271 0.44 5.62 32.72
N GLY A 272 1.69 6.09 32.62
CA GLY A 272 2.79 5.74 33.51
C GLY A 272 3.26 4.28 33.37
N LEU A 273 3.10 3.68 32.20
CA LEU A 273 3.45 2.29 31.90
C LEU A 273 4.84 2.18 31.28
N ASN A 274 5.87 2.62 32.02
CA ASN A 274 7.24 2.70 31.52
C ASN A 274 7.81 1.32 31.11
N VAL A 275 7.51 0.27 31.86
CA VAL A 275 7.96 -1.10 31.54
C VAL A 275 7.36 -1.58 30.21
N GLN A 276 6.08 -1.33 29.97
CA GLN A 276 5.39 -1.68 28.74
C GLN A 276 5.91 -0.85 27.56
N LEU A 277 6.21 0.43 27.78
CA LEU A 277 6.84 1.30 26.78
C LEU A 277 8.22 0.76 26.36
N GLU A 278 9.09 0.44 27.32
CA GLU A 278 10.40 -0.14 27.04
C GLU A 278 10.29 -1.48 26.31
N ARG A 279 9.40 -2.38 26.76
CA ARG A 279 9.12 -3.65 26.09
C ARG A 279 8.65 -3.44 24.64
N PHE A 280 7.76 -2.48 24.41
CA PHE A 280 7.26 -2.19 23.06
C PHE A 280 8.37 -1.67 22.14
N LEU A 281 9.17 -0.73 22.62
CA LEU A 281 10.27 -0.16 21.84
C LEU A 281 11.34 -1.22 21.55
N ALA A 282 11.70 -2.03 22.53
CA ALA A 282 12.64 -3.15 22.36
C ALA A 282 12.12 -4.16 21.34
N LEU A 283 10.89 -4.66 21.51
CA LEU A 283 10.26 -5.61 20.59
C LEU A 283 10.23 -5.08 19.15
N SER A 284 9.88 -3.80 18.98
CA SER A 284 9.81 -3.16 17.67
C SER A 284 11.21 -3.01 17.04
N TYR A 285 12.21 -2.61 17.83
CA TYR A 285 13.59 -2.48 17.37
C TYR A 285 14.22 -3.84 17.00
N GLU A 286 14.05 -4.85 17.85
CA GLU A 286 14.60 -6.19 17.64
C GLU A 286 14.00 -6.91 16.43
N SER A 287 12.82 -6.50 15.96
CA SER A 287 12.22 -7.03 14.73
C SER A 287 13.04 -6.76 13.46
N ARG A 288 13.98 -5.79 13.50
CA ARG A 288 14.79 -5.31 12.37
C ARG A 288 14.00 -4.85 11.14
N SER A 289 12.67 -4.77 11.22
CA SER A 289 11.82 -4.37 10.10
C SER A 289 11.97 -2.90 9.72
N TRP A 290 12.68 -2.12 10.54
CA TRP A 290 13.06 -0.73 10.30
C TRP A 290 14.25 -0.58 9.33
N GLU A 291 15.08 -1.62 9.13
CA GLU A 291 16.38 -1.50 8.44
C GLU A 291 16.27 -0.95 7.02
N LYS A 292 15.34 -1.49 6.22
CA LYS A 292 15.13 -1.07 4.82
C LYS A 292 14.67 0.38 4.68
N TRP A 293 14.18 0.98 5.77
CA TRP A 293 13.69 2.34 5.80
C TRP A 293 14.78 3.34 6.18
N MET A 294 15.92 2.89 6.69
CA MET A 294 16.94 3.80 7.21
C MET A 294 17.81 4.41 6.12
N ARG A 295 18.24 5.64 6.34
CA ARG A 295 19.26 6.27 5.51
C ARG A 295 20.63 5.65 5.77
N PRO A 296 21.47 5.52 4.73
CA PRO A 296 22.89 5.25 4.92
C PRO A 296 23.51 6.29 5.86
N GLY A 297 24.27 5.84 6.87
CA GLY A 297 24.96 6.73 7.81
C GLY A 297 24.06 7.49 8.80
N THR A 298 22.79 7.07 8.95
CA THR A 298 21.87 7.68 9.92
C THR A 298 22.42 7.67 11.35
N LEU A 299 22.17 8.76 12.09
CA LEU A 299 22.44 8.88 13.52
C LEU A 299 21.22 8.55 14.39
N ALA A 300 20.14 8.03 13.78
CA ALA A 300 18.95 7.60 14.50
C ALA A 300 19.32 6.64 15.64
N SER A 301 18.78 6.89 16.82
CA SER A 301 18.91 6.01 17.97
C SER A 301 17.94 4.83 17.86
N ASP A 302 18.09 3.84 18.75
CA ASP A 302 17.18 2.69 18.80
C ASP A 302 15.74 3.13 19.09
N THR A 303 15.57 4.21 19.89
CA THR A 303 14.26 4.81 20.17
C THR A 303 13.68 5.55 18.96
N ASP A 304 14.49 6.03 18.02
CA ASP A 304 14.03 6.64 16.77
C ASP A 304 13.60 5.57 15.75
N ARG A 305 14.31 4.44 15.74
CA ARG A 305 14.04 3.30 14.85
C ARG A 305 12.79 2.52 15.24
N ALA A 306 12.58 2.31 16.54
CA ALA A 306 11.50 1.46 17.03
C ALA A 306 10.10 1.85 16.51
N PRO A 307 9.67 3.13 16.50
CA PRO A 307 8.37 3.51 15.97
C PRO A 307 8.20 3.26 14.46
N ILE A 308 9.28 3.19 13.68
CA ILE A 308 9.23 2.89 12.24
C ILE A 308 8.71 1.47 12.02
N SER A 309 9.09 0.54 12.91
CA SER A 309 8.75 -0.88 12.79
C SER A 309 7.66 -1.38 13.74
N GLY A 310 7.09 -0.54 14.60
CA GLY A 310 6.14 -0.99 15.62
C GLY A 310 4.94 -1.75 15.06
N HIS A 311 4.40 -1.30 13.92
CA HIS A 311 3.26 -1.96 13.28
C HIS A 311 3.54 -3.38 12.75
N TYR A 312 4.79 -3.78 12.58
CA TYR A 312 5.14 -5.16 12.17
C TYR A 312 5.01 -6.16 13.32
N VAL A 313 5.01 -5.70 14.59
CA VAL A 313 4.96 -6.59 15.76
C VAL A 313 3.58 -6.65 16.41
N PHE A 314 2.58 -5.93 15.91
CA PHE A 314 1.26 -5.83 16.53
C PHE A 314 0.51 -7.17 16.62
N ALA A 315 0.78 -8.12 15.72
CA ALA A 315 0.17 -9.44 15.76
C ALA A 315 0.89 -10.45 16.68
N THR A 316 2.00 -10.05 17.33
CA THR A 316 2.79 -10.96 18.18
C THR A 316 2.20 -11.10 19.58
N ASP A 317 2.38 -12.26 20.20
CA ASP A 317 1.97 -12.54 21.59
C ASP A 317 2.58 -11.54 22.58
N ALA A 318 3.87 -11.25 22.40
CA ALA A 318 4.57 -10.28 23.22
C ALA A 318 3.94 -8.87 23.16
N PHE A 319 3.43 -8.46 21.99
CA PHE A 319 2.70 -7.21 21.86
C PHE A 319 1.28 -7.29 22.44
N ARG A 320 0.59 -8.43 22.32
CA ARG A 320 -0.73 -8.63 22.91
C ARG A 320 -0.69 -8.40 24.43
N ASP A 321 0.31 -8.94 25.13
CA ASP A 321 0.51 -8.69 26.56
C ASP A 321 0.70 -7.21 26.90
N ILE A 322 1.46 -6.49 26.07
CA ILE A 322 1.72 -5.05 26.23
C ILE A 322 0.41 -4.27 26.06
N LYS A 323 -0.36 -4.59 25.02
CA LYS A 323 -1.62 -3.92 24.68
C LYS A 323 -2.70 -4.21 25.71
N GLU A 324 -2.78 -5.42 26.26
CA GLU A 324 -3.70 -5.78 27.34
C GLU A 324 -3.42 -4.99 28.62
N ALA A 325 -2.16 -4.94 29.06
CA ALA A 325 -1.77 -4.13 30.22
C ALA A 325 -2.08 -2.63 30.03
N ALA A 326 -1.92 -2.13 28.79
CA ALA A 326 -2.26 -0.77 28.43
C ALA A 326 -3.78 -0.53 28.44
N ARG A 327 -4.57 -1.47 27.90
CA ARG A 327 -6.03 -1.44 27.88
C ARG A 327 -6.59 -1.38 29.30
N ASP A 328 -6.16 -2.29 30.18
CA ASP A 328 -6.60 -2.34 31.58
C ASP A 328 -6.37 -1.02 32.33
N ARG A 329 -5.23 -0.36 32.07
CA ARG A 329 -4.89 0.92 32.69
C ARG A 329 -5.65 2.09 32.07
N ALA A 330 -5.85 2.07 30.75
CA ALA A 330 -6.60 3.08 30.02
C ALA A 330 -8.08 3.08 30.46
N GLU A 331 -8.70 1.90 30.57
CA GLU A 331 -10.10 1.75 30.97
C GLU A 331 -10.38 2.33 32.37
N ARG A 332 -9.47 2.12 33.33
CA ARG A 332 -9.58 2.73 34.68
C ARG A 332 -9.52 4.26 34.68
N ARG A 333 -9.03 4.86 33.59
CA ARG A 333 -8.99 6.31 33.37
C ARG A 333 -10.07 6.79 32.38
N GLY A 334 -10.98 5.92 31.95
CA GLY A 334 -12.02 6.24 30.99
C GLY A 334 -11.50 6.50 29.57
N ILE A 335 -10.34 5.92 29.22
CA ILE A 335 -9.72 6.06 27.90
C ILE A 335 -9.95 4.78 27.10
N ASP A 336 -10.51 4.91 25.90
CA ASP A 336 -10.52 3.83 24.91
C ASP A 336 -9.19 3.85 24.13
N LEU A 337 -8.36 2.84 24.37
CA LEU A 337 -7.05 2.71 23.75
C LEU A 337 -7.15 2.60 22.22
N ASP A 338 -8.05 1.76 21.71
CA ASP A 338 -8.14 1.52 20.26
C ASP A 338 -8.73 2.74 19.55
N ALA A 339 -9.70 3.42 20.15
CA ALA A 339 -10.19 4.69 19.62
C ALA A 339 -9.07 5.74 19.55
N ARG A 340 -8.24 5.87 20.60
CA ARG A 340 -7.12 6.83 20.61
C ARG A 340 -6.11 6.58 19.50
N LEU A 341 -5.78 5.31 19.24
CA LEU A 341 -4.87 4.92 18.16
C LEU A 341 -5.51 5.14 16.79
N ARG A 342 -6.77 4.73 16.63
CA ARG A 342 -7.56 4.92 15.41
C ARG A 342 -7.68 6.39 15.05
N ASP A 343 -7.98 7.27 16.00
CA ASP A 343 -8.13 8.70 15.78
C ASP A 343 -6.82 9.35 15.30
N ALA A 344 -5.67 8.90 15.83
CA ALA A 344 -4.37 9.39 15.37
C ALA A 344 -4.11 9.03 13.91
N VAL A 345 -4.43 7.79 13.51
CA VAL A 345 -4.32 7.35 12.11
C VAL A 345 -5.34 8.07 11.22
N ALA A 346 -6.58 8.22 11.68
CA ALA A 346 -7.63 8.92 10.95
C ALA A 346 -7.23 10.37 10.66
N ALA A 347 -6.63 11.07 11.63
CA ALA A 347 -6.11 12.42 11.42
C ALA A 347 -5.00 12.48 10.35
N ALA A 348 -4.14 11.46 10.28
CA ALA A 348 -3.13 11.36 9.22
C ALA A 348 -3.78 11.08 7.85
N ILE A 349 -4.78 10.22 7.76
CA ILE A 349 -5.52 9.98 6.50
C ILE A 349 -6.24 11.27 6.05
N GLU A 350 -6.84 12.03 6.96
CA GLU A 350 -7.50 13.31 6.66
C GLU A 350 -6.55 14.37 6.09
N HIS A 351 -5.28 14.34 6.47
CA HIS A 351 -4.27 15.21 5.86
C HIS A 351 -4.23 15.03 4.34
N TYR A 352 -4.24 13.78 3.87
CA TYR A 352 -4.29 13.45 2.44
C TYR A 352 -5.65 13.71 1.82
N SER A 353 -6.73 13.25 2.46
CA SER A 353 -8.10 13.39 1.93
C SER A 353 -8.49 14.86 1.68
N ALA A 354 -8.11 15.76 2.59
CA ALA A 354 -8.39 17.18 2.44
C ALA A 354 -7.41 17.93 1.52
N ALA A 355 -6.29 17.34 1.13
CA ALA A 355 -5.37 17.93 0.16
C ALA A 355 -5.81 17.68 -1.30
N LEU A 356 -6.54 16.59 -1.54
CA LEU A 356 -7.01 16.18 -2.86
C LEU A 356 -8.44 16.71 -3.12
N PRO A 357 -8.69 17.32 -4.30
CA PRO A 357 -10.02 17.81 -4.65
C PRO A 357 -11.05 16.67 -4.68
N VAL A 358 -12.32 16.98 -4.40
CA VAL A 358 -13.42 16.06 -4.74
C VAL A 358 -13.56 16.11 -6.26
N THR A 359 -13.12 15.08 -6.97
CA THR A 359 -13.55 14.90 -8.37
C THR A 359 -14.94 14.26 -8.35
N GLU A 360 -15.93 14.91 -8.97
CA GLU A 360 -17.31 14.39 -9.05
C GLU A 360 -17.41 13.03 -9.78
N ALA A 361 -16.33 12.61 -10.45
CA ALA A 361 -16.25 11.40 -11.26
C ALA A 361 -16.36 10.08 -10.46
N VAL A 362 -16.07 10.07 -9.16
CA VAL A 362 -16.14 8.84 -8.34
C VAL A 362 -17.53 8.59 -7.74
N LYS A 363 -18.56 9.32 -8.20
CA LYS A 363 -19.96 9.10 -7.77
C LYS A 363 -20.68 7.97 -8.51
N GLN A 364 -20.03 7.27 -9.43
CA GLN A 364 -20.60 6.05 -9.99
C GLN A 364 -20.00 4.84 -9.26
N PRO A 365 -20.70 4.23 -8.29
CA PRO A 365 -20.46 2.83 -8.05
C PRO A 365 -20.69 2.15 -9.40
N VAL A 366 -19.74 1.30 -9.80
CA VAL A 366 -19.96 0.32 -10.86
C VAL A 366 -21.10 -0.57 -10.36
N ALA A 367 -22.32 -0.16 -10.65
CA ALA A 367 -23.55 -0.85 -10.29
C ALA A 367 -24.05 -1.64 -11.51
N ALA A 368 -24.24 -2.94 -11.25
CA ALA A 368 -24.77 -4.01 -12.09
C ALA A 368 -23.79 -4.69 -13.07
#